data_AF-A0A6N7XWM9-F1
#
_entry.id   AF-A0A6N7XWM9-F1
#
_cell.length_a   1.000
_cell.length_b   1.000
_cell.length_c   1.000
_cell.angle_alpha   90.00
_cell.angle_beta   90.00
_cell.angle_gamma   90.00
#
_symmetry.space_group_name_H-M   'P 1'
#
loop_
_entity.id
_entity.type
_entity.pdbx_description
1 polymer ?
#
loop_
_entity_poly.entity_id
_entity_poly.type
_entity_poly.pdbx_seq_one_letter_code
_entity_poly.pdbx_strand_id
1 'polypeptide(L)'
;MVNPKVLKKKRFVNKSVTNRVFAKKRFTNKEFTNKGFTLVEMIVVVSIFAILLGILIPSLNSLIDYRATRAAKSIKTSFERLRTEAESQLVAEMKLEKKSDGYYISYCIYKGKKSGMVWTDKQKIAPAKTKIEYKLDDLYQKGEINGRSYQEIKEGETHALLFTIDRNKGGFRALQKKQVTTGEVESFLENNADFTYPDLKSNNVEAVCCYIQVSGRVKKSIITLHQKTGKVTMSTTI
;
A
#
# COMPACT_ATOMS: atom_id res chain seq x y z
N MET A 1 -37.71 -84.36 -29.89
CA MET A 1 -38.48 -84.64 -31.12
C MET A 1 -38.89 -83.33 -31.77
N VAL A 2 -38.90 -83.36 -33.09
CA VAL A 2 -38.88 -82.29 -34.11
C VAL A 2 -40.10 -81.33 -34.06
N ASN A 3 -39.89 -80.02 -34.23
CA ASN A 3 -40.44 -79.30 -35.40
C ASN A 3 -40.00 -77.82 -35.52
N PRO A 4 -39.31 -77.43 -36.60
CA PRO A 4 -39.11 -76.03 -36.98
C PRO A 4 -40.28 -75.56 -37.85
N LYS A 5 -40.84 -74.36 -37.61
CA LYS A 5 -41.73 -73.73 -38.61
C LYS A 5 -41.48 -72.23 -38.82
N VAL A 6 -40.79 -71.99 -39.93
CA VAL A 6 -41.14 -71.09 -41.05
C VAL A 6 -41.41 -69.61 -40.73
N LEU A 7 -40.42 -68.80 -41.11
CA LEU A 7 -40.49 -67.35 -41.33
C LEU A 7 -41.60 -66.98 -42.34
N LYS A 8 -42.55 -66.13 -41.92
CA LYS A 8 -43.44 -65.39 -42.83
C LYS A 8 -42.94 -63.95 -42.98
N LYS A 9 -42.39 -63.64 -44.16
CA LYS A 9 -41.95 -62.32 -44.57
C LYS A 9 -43.19 -61.43 -44.81
N LYS A 10 -43.44 -60.44 -43.96
CA LYS A 10 -44.53 -59.45 -44.16
C LYS A 10 -44.06 -58.34 -45.11
N ARG A 11 -44.75 -58.19 -46.24
CA ARG A 11 -44.62 -57.05 -47.17
C ARG A 11 -45.05 -55.77 -46.45
N PHE A 12 -44.16 -54.77 -46.40
CA PHE A 12 -44.53 -53.41 -46.01
C PHE A 12 -45.14 -52.71 -47.22
N VAL A 13 -46.38 -52.26 -47.09
CA VAL A 13 -47.08 -51.43 -48.08
C VAL A 13 -46.77 -49.97 -47.76
N ASN A 14 -46.23 -49.25 -48.73
CA ASN A 14 -45.83 -47.85 -48.60
C ASN A 14 -47.10 -46.98 -48.51
N LYS A 15 -47.35 -46.36 -47.35
CA LYS A 15 -48.54 -45.52 -47.14
C LYS A 15 -48.25 -44.13 -47.69
N SER A 16 -49.07 -43.71 -48.65
CA SER A 16 -48.98 -42.46 -49.40
C SER A 16 -48.83 -41.23 -48.50
N VAL A 17 -47.88 -40.36 -48.85
CA VAL A 17 -47.65 -39.04 -48.26
C VAL A 17 -48.87 -38.15 -48.52
N THR A 18 -49.62 -37.83 -47.48
CA THR A 18 -50.61 -36.74 -47.52
C THR A 18 -49.97 -35.45 -47.02
N ASN A 19 -49.98 -34.42 -47.86
CA ASN A 19 -49.49 -33.07 -47.55
C ASN A 19 -50.12 -32.55 -46.26
N ARG A 20 -49.29 -32.34 -45.23
CA ARG A 20 -49.71 -31.56 -44.07
C ARG A 20 -49.73 -30.09 -44.48
N VAL A 21 -50.94 -29.52 -44.52
CA VAL A 21 -51.17 -28.08 -44.60
C VAL A 21 -50.31 -27.41 -43.52
N PHE A 22 -49.33 -26.62 -43.95
CA PHE A 22 -48.57 -25.78 -43.02
C PHE A 22 -49.52 -24.74 -42.45
N ALA A 23 -50.07 -25.02 -41.27
CA ALA A 23 -50.75 -24.03 -40.47
C ALA A 23 -49.74 -22.90 -40.21
N LYS A 24 -50.01 -21.74 -40.82
CA LYS A 24 -49.24 -20.51 -40.68
C LYS A 24 -49.34 -20.06 -39.21
N LYS A 25 -48.43 -20.57 -38.38
CA LYS A 25 -48.34 -20.22 -36.96
C LYS A 25 -47.94 -18.74 -36.89
N ARG A 26 -48.93 -17.86 -36.73
CA ARG A 26 -48.69 -16.45 -36.41
C ARG A 26 -47.87 -16.43 -35.13
N PHE A 27 -46.61 -16.00 -35.22
CA PHE A 27 -45.88 -15.54 -34.06
C PHE A 27 -46.57 -14.27 -33.58
N THR A 28 -47.55 -14.42 -32.70
CA THR A 28 -48.05 -13.29 -31.92
C THR A 28 -46.90 -12.86 -31.03
N ASN A 29 -46.41 -11.64 -31.24
CA ASN A 29 -45.49 -10.98 -30.32
C ASN A 29 -46.10 -11.10 -28.91
N LYS A 30 -45.45 -11.87 -28.04
CA LYS A 30 -45.80 -11.89 -26.62
C LYS A 30 -45.34 -10.56 -26.08
N GLU A 31 -46.26 -9.60 -25.98
CA GLU A 31 -46.00 -8.34 -25.30
C GLU A 31 -45.53 -8.66 -23.88
N PHE A 32 -44.30 -8.32 -23.56
CA PHE A 32 -43.84 -8.33 -22.18
C PHE A 32 -44.69 -7.28 -21.46
N THR A 33 -45.67 -7.74 -20.68
CA THR A 33 -46.46 -6.84 -19.84
C THR A 33 -45.48 -6.14 -18.90
N ASN A 34 -45.30 -4.82 -19.07
CA ASN A 34 -44.50 -3.99 -18.19
C ASN A 34 -45.18 -3.89 -16.83
N LYS A 35 -45.08 -4.95 -16.01
CA LYS A 35 -45.49 -4.92 -14.61
C LYS A 35 -44.47 -4.07 -13.87
N GLY A 36 -44.82 -2.82 -13.62
CA GLY A 36 -44.04 -1.93 -12.77
C GLY A 36 -44.09 -2.36 -11.30
N PHE A 37 -43.14 -1.89 -10.51
CA PHE A 37 -43.17 -2.03 -9.06
C PHE A 37 -44.29 -1.16 -8.48
N THR A 38 -44.98 -1.66 -7.46
CA THR A 38 -45.91 -0.84 -6.70
C THR A 38 -45.16 0.22 -5.89
N LEU A 39 -45.84 1.32 -5.60
CA LEU A 39 -45.27 2.40 -4.78
C LEU A 39 -44.82 1.86 -3.41
N VAL A 40 -45.60 0.98 -2.80
CA VAL A 40 -45.29 0.39 -1.49
C VAL A 40 -44.04 -0.47 -1.55
N GLU A 41 -43.89 -1.32 -2.57
CA GLU A 41 -42.68 -2.14 -2.74
C GLU A 41 -41.43 -1.26 -2.89
N MET A 42 -41.53 -0.15 -3.63
CA MET A 42 -40.44 0.79 -3.80
C MET A 42 -40.06 1.47 -2.48
N ILE A 43 -41.03 1.89 -1.67
CA ILE A 43 -40.77 2.47 -0.34
C ILE A 43 -40.04 1.47 0.57
N VAL A 44 -40.50 0.22 0.62
CA VAL A 44 -39.88 -0.80 1.48
C VAL A 44 -38.43 -1.05 1.07
N VAL A 45 -38.15 -1.19 -0.23
CA VAL A 45 -36.79 -1.43 -0.75
C VAL A 45 -35.87 -0.25 -0.45
N VAL A 46 -36.31 0.99 -0.73
CA VAL A 46 -35.51 2.19 -0.44
C VAL A 46 -35.26 2.33 1.06
N SER A 47 -36.24 2.00 1.90
CA SER A 47 -36.11 2.07 3.36
C SER A 47 -35.04 1.10 3.88
N ILE A 48 -35.07 -0.16 3.42
CA ILE A 48 -34.05 -1.16 3.79
C ILE A 48 -32.67 -0.72 3.30
N PHE A 49 -32.56 -0.23 2.05
CA PHE A 49 -31.30 0.24 1.49
C PHE A 49 -30.72 1.43 2.27
N ALA A 50 -31.57 2.37 2.69
CA ALA A 50 -31.17 3.51 3.51
C ALA A 50 -30.59 3.07 4.87
N ILE A 51 -31.23 2.10 5.54
CA ILE A 51 -30.73 1.53 6.80
C ILE A 51 -29.37 0.87 6.59
N LEU A 52 -29.22 0.05 5.54
CA LEU A 52 -27.96 -0.63 5.22
C LEU A 52 -26.83 0.37 4.94
N LEU A 53 -27.08 1.41 4.15
CA LEU A 53 -26.10 2.46 3.88
C LEU A 53 -25.72 3.24 5.14
N GLY A 54 -26.69 3.50 6.03
CA GLY A 54 -26.46 4.16 7.31
C GLY A 54 -25.43 3.43 8.19
N ILE A 55 -25.45 2.09 8.18
CA ILE A 55 -24.51 1.25 8.96
C ILE A 55 -23.17 1.07 8.21
N LEU A 56 -23.20 1.01 6.88
CA LEU A 56 -22.01 0.74 6.07
C LEU A 56 -20.97 1.87 6.15
N ILE A 57 -21.39 3.14 6.06
CA ILE A 57 -20.47 4.30 6.04
C ILE A 57 -19.53 4.35 7.26
N PRO A 58 -19.99 4.27 8.53
CA PRO A 58 -19.10 4.29 9.67
C PRO A 58 -18.14 3.08 9.70
N SER A 59 -18.56 1.91 9.21
CA SER A 59 -17.69 0.72 9.17
C SER A 59 -16.46 0.92 8.25
N LEU A 60 -16.63 1.57 7.10
CA LEU A 60 -15.55 1.85 6.16
C LEU A 60 -14.56 2.90 6.70
N ASN A 61 -15.04 3.83 7.53
CA ASN A 61 -14.19 4.84 8.16
C ASN A 61 -13.21 4.21 9.15
N SER A 62 -13.67 3.22 9.93
CA SER A 62 -12.81 2.51 10.89
C SER A 62 -11.62 1.80 10.23
N LEU A 63 -11.79 1.32 8.99
CA LEU A 63 -10.74 0.64 8.23
C LEU A 63 -9.61 1.60 7.82
N ILE A 64 -9.94 2.84 7.47
CA ILE A 64 -8.96 3.86 7.10
C ILE A 64 -8.09 4.21 8.30
N ASP A 65 -8.72 4.46 9.46
CA ASP A 65 -8.01 4.74 10.71
C ASP A 65 -7.15 3.56 11.15
N TYR A 66 -7.67 2.33 11.08
CA TYR A 66 -6.91 1.12 11.39
C TYR A 66 -5.66 0.98 10.51
N ARG A 67 -5.80 1.20 9.20
CA ARG A 67 -4.67 1.15 8.24
C ARG A 67 -3.65 2.23 8.53
N ALA A 68 -4.10 3.46 8.83
CA ALA A 68 -3.22 4.56 9.21
C ALA A 68 -2.43 4.24 10.49
N THR A 69 -3.08 3.77 11.55
CA THR A 69 -2.41 3.39 12.79
C THR A 69 -1.47 2.20 12.59
N ARG A 70 -1.84 1.20 11.78
CA ARG A 70 -0.96 0.06 11.44
C ARG A 70 0.28 0.51 10.67
N ALA A 71 0.11 1.42 9.72
CA ALA A 71 1.23 2.01 8.98
C ALA A 71 2.17 2.78 9.91
N ALA A 72 1.62 3.59 10.82
CA ALA A 72 2.42 4.32 11.81
C ALA A 72 3.22 3.38 12.73
N LYS A 73 2.59 2.31 13.21
CA LYS A 73 3.28 1.28 14.01
C LYS A 73 4.39 0.60 13.21
N SER A 74 4.15 0.30 11.94
CA SER A 74 5.16 -0.30 11.06
C SER A 74 6.36 0.62 10.86
N ILE A 75 6.12 1.93 10.67
CA ILE A 75 7.20 2.95 10.59
C ILE A 75 7.98 3.03 11.91
N LYS A 76 7.29 3.07 13.06
CA LYS A 76 7.94 3.08 14.39
C LYS A 76 8.88 1.89 14.56
N THR A 77 8.37 0.68 14.35
CA THR A 77 9.17 -0.55 14.45
C THR A 77 10.31 -0.57 13.46
N SER A 78 10.14 0.07 12.29
CA SER A 78 11.20 0.17 11.31
C SER A 78 12.37 1.04 11.76
N PHE A 79 12.09 2.15 12.45
CA PHE A 79 13.14 2.95 13.07
C PHE A 79 13.81 2.24 14.24
N GLU A 80 13.06 1.51 15.06
CA GLU A 80 13.63 0.68 16.14
C GLU A 80 14.59 -0.35 15.55
N ARG A 81 14.21 -0.99 14.43
CA ARG A 81 15.10 -1.88 13.69
C ARG A 81 16.32 -1.15 13.13
N LEU A 82 16.13 -0.01 12.45
CA LEU A 82 17.24 0.79 11.90
C LEU A 82 18.30 1.07 12.97
N ARG A 83 17.87 1.41 14.19
CA ARG A 83 18.77 1.62 15.33
C ARG A 83 19.57 0.38 15.66
N THR A 84 18.92 -0.77 15.85
CA THR A 84 19.61 -2.03 16.16
C THR A 84 20.57 -2.44 15.04
N GLU A 85 20.19 -2.26 13.77
CA GLU A 85 21.05 -2.56 12.63
C GLU A 85 22.25 -1.60 12.60
N ALA A 86 22.07 -0.31 12.85
CA ALA A 86 23.15 0.68 12.89
C ALA A 86 24.15 0.48 14.05
N GLU A 87 23.73 -0.19 15.13
CA GLU A 87 24.61 -0.58 16.24
C GLU A 87 25.50 -1.78 15.87
N SER A 88 25.04 -2.68 15.00
CA SER A 88 25.76 -3.91 14.63
C SER A 88 26.51 -3.84 13.31
N GLN A 89 26.08 -2.97 12.39
CA GLN A 89 26.63 -2.85 11.04
C GLN A 89 27.48 -1.60 10.88
N LEU A 90 28.37 -1.61 9.88
CA LEU A 90 29.14 -0.42 9.52
C LEU A 90 28.25 0.68 8.91
N VAL A 91 27.31 0.24 8.05
CA VAL A 91 26.33 1.10 7.39
C VAL A 91 24.97 0.42 7.47
N ALA A 92 23.96 1.18 7.91
CA ALA A 92 22.57 0.78 7.92
C ALA A 92 21.70 1.97 7.47
N GLU A 93 20.97 1.78 6.37
CA GLU A 93 20.06 2.78 5.80
C GLU A 93 18.64 2.23 5.82
N MET A 94 17.67 3.09 6.16
CA MET A 94 16.25 2.83 5.98
C MET A 94 15.70 3.75 4.90
N LYS A 95 15.03 3.17 3.91
CA LYS A 95 14.32 3.89 2.85
C LYS A 95 12.82 3.84 3.09
N LEU A 96 12.18 5.00 3.13
CA LEU A 96 10.72 5.15 3.10
C LEU A 96 10.33 5.81 1.78
N GLU A 97 9.66 5.07 0.91
CA GLU A 97 9.31 5.54 -0.45
C GLU A 97 7.80 5.45 -0.72
N LYS A 98 7.28 6.41 -1.49
CA LYS A 98 5.92 6.35 -2.06
C LYS A 98 6.02 5.92 -3.52
N LYS A 99 5.23 4.91 -3.88
CA LYS A 99 4.98 4.46 -5.26
C LYS A 99 3.50 4.66 -5.60
N SER A 100 3.16 4.45 -6.87
CA SER A 100 1.80 4.55 -7.41
C SER A 100 0.75 3.77 -6.60
N ASP A 101 1.13 2.61 -6.05
CA ASP A 101 0.21 1.70 -5.37
C ASP A 101 0.30 1.78 -3.83
N GLY A 102 1.33 2.42 -3.27
CA GLY A 102 1.49 2.57 -1.83
C GLY A 102 2.86 2.98 -1.33
N TYR A 103 2.98 2.94 -0.01
CA TYR A 103 4.19 3.28 0.72
C TYR A 103 4.95 2.02 1.11
N TYR A 104 6.26 2.08 0.95
CA TYR A 104 7.16 0.95 1.18
C TYR A 104 8.30 1.34 2.10
N ILE A 105 8.72 0.37 2.91
CA ILE A 105 9.96 0.45 3.68
C ILE A 105 10.91 -0.64 3.19
N SER A 106 12.18 -0.30 3.03
CA SER A 106 13.27 -1.25 2.82
C SER A 106 14.51 -0.81 3.59
N TYR A 107 15.41 -1.75 3.85
CA TYR A 107 16.67 -1.48 4.55
C TYR A 107 17.84 -1.86 3.67
N CYS A 108 18.94 -1.14 3.82
CA CYS A 108 20.22 -1.50 3.23
C CYS A 108 21.25 -1.65 4.34
N ILE A 109 21.98 -2.75 4.35
CA ILE A 109 23.07 -2.98 5.29
C ILE A 109 24.34 -3.40 4.55
N TYR A 110 25.49 -2.93 5.03
CA TYR A 110 26.78 -3.37 4.50
C TYR A 110 27.20 -4.69 5.14
N LYS A 111 27.35 -5.75 4.34
CA LYS A 111 27.71 -7.11 4.77
C LYS A 111 29.18 -7.48 4.51
N GLY A 112 30.06 -6.48 4.37
CA GLY A 112 31.49 -6.69 4.12
C GLY A 112 31.84 -6.87 2.64
N LYS A 113 33.15 -6.88 2.32
CA LYS A 113 33.67 -6.80 0.94
C LYS A 113 33.12 -7.84 -0.05
N LYS A 114 32.75 -9.03 0.43
CA LYS A 114 32.23 -10.10 -0.44
C LYS A 114 30.77 -9.88 -0.88
N SER A 115 29.98 -9.19 -0.06
CA SER A 115 28.54 -9.05 -0.27
C SER A 115 28.12 -7.60 -0.49
N GLY A 116 28.93 -6.63 -0.06
CA GLY A 116 28.67 -5.22 -0.20
C GLY A 116 27.40 -4.76 0.51
N MET A 117 26.78 -3.72 -0.04
CA MET A 117 25.47 -3.21 0.37
C MET A 117 24.35 -4.15 -0.10
N VAL A 118 23.57 -4.67 0.85
CA VAL A 118 22.47 -5.60 0.58
C VAL A 118 21.14 -4.99 1.01
N TRP A 119 20.22 -4.87 0.06
CA TRP A 119 18.86 -4.42 0.30
C TRP A 119 17.94 -5.55 0.74
N THR A 120 17.05 -5.26 1.68
CA THR A 120 15.92 -6.14 1.99
C THR A 120 14.80 -5.98 0.96
N ASP A 121 13.91 -6.96 0.91
CA ASP A 121 12.66 -6.84 0.17
C ASP A 121 11.86 -5.61 0.61
N LYS A 122 11.17 -5.01 -0.37
CA LYS A 122 10.35 -3.82 -0.14
C LYS A 122 9.04 -4.22 0.55
N GLN A 123 8.86 -3.83 1.80
CA GLN A 123 7.66 -4.12 2.57
C GLN A 123 6.62 -3.01 2.39
N LYS A 124 5.45 -3.34 1.82
CA LYS A 124 4.33 -2.41 1.73
C LYS A 124 3.72 -2.16 3.10
N ILE A 125 3.66 -0.90 3.53
CA ILE A 125 3.13 -0.51 4.85
C ILE A 125 1.77 0.19 4.77
N ALA A 126 1.44 0.81 3.63
CA ALA A 126 0.20 1.52 3.42
C ALA A 126 -0.18 1.61 1.93
N PRO A 127 -1.47 1.71 1.58
CA PRO A 127 -1.90 2.05 0.22
C PRO A 127 -1.59 3.52 -0.12
N ALA A 128 -1.56 3.86 -1.42
CA ALA A 128 -1.21 5.21 -1.89
C ALA A 128 -2.14 6.32 -1.38
N LYS A 129 -3.38 5.96 -1.03
CA LYS A 129 -4.39 6.88 -0.47
C LYS A 129 -4.14 7.26 1.00
N THR A 130 -3.23 6.57 1.70
CA THR A 130 -2.89 6.94 3.08
C THR A 130 -2.03 8.19 3.06
N LYS A 131 -2.40 9.21 3.84
CA LYS A 131 -1.63 10.45 3.91
C LYS A 131 -0.49 10.29 4.91
N ILE A 132 0.74 10.22 4.39
CA ILE A 132 1.98 10.17 5.19
C ILE A 132 2.79 11.42 4.91
N GLU A 133 3.08 12.17 5.96
CA GLU A 133 3.77 13.46 5.90
C GLU A 133 4.94 13.47 6.89
N TYR A 134 5.95 14.28 6.64
CA TYR A 134 7.10 14.45 7.53
C TYR A 134 7.35 15.93 7.81
N LYS A 135 7.93 16.24 8.97
CA LYS A 135 8.33 17.59 9.35
C LYS A 135 9.84 17.62 9.57
N LEU A 136 10.49 18.57 8.92
CA LEU A 136 11.89 18.91 9.16
C LEU A 136 12.03 19.92 10.31
N ASP A 137 13.23 20.05 10.84
CA ASP A 137 13.60 21.08 11.81
C ASP A 137 13.31 22.48 11.25
N ASP A 138 12.80 23.37 12.10
CA ASP A 138 12.35 24.70 11.68
C ASP A 138 13.53 25.62 11.26
N LEU A 139 14.77 25.23 11.56
CA LEU A 139 15.95 25.88 11.01
C LEU A 139 16.09 25.63 9.49
N TYR A 140 15.62 24.48 9.01
CA TYR A 140 15.70 24.13 7.60
C TYR A 140 14.61 24.85 6.80
N GLN A 141 15.01 25.69 5.83
CA GLN A 141 14.09 26.47 5.00
C GLN A 141 13.10 27.33 5.82
N LYS A 142 13.60 27.94 6.90
CA LYS A 142 12.86 28.76 7.89
C LYS A 142 11.91 29.82 7.31
N GLY A 143 12.11 30.28 6.07
CA GLY A 143 11.29 31.28 5.40
C GLY A 143 9.91 30.81 4.92
N GLU A 144 9.62 29.49 4.88
CA GLU A 144 8.41 28.93 4.25
C GLU A 144 7.41 28.29 5.24
N ILE A 145 7.72 28.27 6.54
CA ILE A 145 7.06 27.39 7.51
C ILE A 145 6.34 28.17 8.63
N ASN A 146 5.17 28.74 8.32
CA ASN A 146 4.24 29.41 9.25
C ASN A 146 3.63 28.44 10.30
N GLY A 147 4.44 27.86 11.18
CA GLY A 147 3.97 27.12 12.37
C GLY A 147 3.26 25.78 12.12
N ARG A 148 3.04 25.35 10.87
CA ARG A 148 2.68 23.97 10.49
C ARG A 148 3.48 23.55 9.25
N SER A 149 4.45 22.64 9.42
CA SER A 149 5.49 22.31 8.41
C SER A 149 5.57 20.82 8.08
N TYR A 150 4.43 20.20 7.79
CA TYR A 150 4.39 18.82 7.30
C TYR A 150 4.42 18.80 5.77
N GLN A 151 5.34 18.04 5.19
CA GLN A 151 5.49 17.80 3.76
C GLN A 151 5.01 16.40 3.41
N GLU A 152 4.18 16.26 2.38
CA GLU A 152 3.79 14.94 1.89
C GLU A 152 4.94 14.30 1.11
N ILE A 153 5.18 13.01 1.36
CA ILE A 153 6.15 12.24 0.57
C ILE A 153 5.61 12.11 -0.85
N LYS A 154 6.35 12.65 -1.82
CA LYS A 154 5.99 12.57 -3.25
C LYS A 154 6.29 11.18 -3.80
N GLU A 155 5.57 10.82 -4.85
CA GLU A 155 5.80 9.55 -5.55
C GLU A 155 7.12 9.58 -6.33
N GLY A 156 7.86 8.48 -6.29
CA GLY A 156 9.10 8.31 -7.06
C GLY A 156 10.34 8.14 -6.19
N GLU A 157 11.35 7.47 -6.74
CA GLU A 157 12.55 7.09 -5.96
C GLU A 157 13.40 8.29 -5.54
N THR A 158 13.37 9.39 -6.31
CA THR A 158 14.08 10.64 -6.01
C THR A 158 13.49 11.39 -4.81
N HIS A 159 12.26 11.05 -4.41
CA HIS A 159 11.56 11.65 -3.28
C HIS A 159 11.47 10.71 -2.07
N ALA A 160 12.14 9.55 -2.15
CA ALA A 160 12.24 8.64 -1.02
C ALA A 160 13.03 9.29 0.12
N LEU A 161 12.56 9.10 1.34
CA LEU A 161 13.26 9.54 2.53
C LEU A 161 14.25 8.46 2.95
N LEU A 162 15.51 8.86 3.09
CA LEU A 162 16.61 7.98 3.49
C LEU A 162 17.07 8.37 4.89
N PHE A 163 16.98 7.42 5.82
CA PHE A 163 17.31 7.62 7.22
C PHE A 163 18.49 6.75 7.64
N THR A 164 19.36 7.35 8.43
CA THR A 164 20.53 6.69 9.03
C THR A 164 20.72 7.16 10.46
N ILE A 165 21.51 6.39 11.21
CA ILE A 165 21.89 6.72 12.58
C ILE A 165 23.40 6.92 12.64
N ASP A 166 23.82 7.98 13.31
CA ASP A 166 25.21 8.23 13.64
C ASP A 166 25.61 7.21 14.70
N ARG A 167 26.45 6.24 14.33
CA ARG A 167 26.90 5.18 15.23
C ARG A 167 27.71 5.70 16.42
N ASN A 168 28.40 6.82 16.27
CA ASN A 168 29.22 7.40 17.35
C ASN A 168 28.34 8.13 18.37
N LYS A 169 27.27 8.79 17.91
CA LYS A 169 26.36 9.56 18.79
C LYS A 169 25.11 8.78 19.21
N GLY A 170 24.80 7.69 18.51
CA GLY A 170 23.54 6.94 18.63
C GLY A 170 22.30 7.70 18.13
N GLY A 171 22.49 8.86 17.50
CA GLY A 171 21.45 9.80 17.11
C GLY A 171 21.00 9.66 15.66
N PHE A 172 19.80 10.14 15.32
CA PHE A 172 19.39 10.26 13.92
C PHE A 172 20.24 11.31 13.21
N ARG A 173 20.56 11.03 11.95
CA ARG A 173 21.20 11.99 11.04
C ARG A 173 20.16 12.75 10.23
N ALA A 174 20.61 13.77 9.53
CA ALA A 174 19.83 14.42 8.49
C ALA A 174 19.38 13.41 7.42
N LEU A 175 18.30 13.71 6.71
CA LEU A 175 17.90 12.90 5.56
C LEU A 175 19.02 12.88 4.52
N GLN A 176 19.24 11.74 3.87
CA GLN A 176 20.29 11.63 2.85
C GLN A 176 19.80 12.13 1.48
N LYS A 177 20.69 12.74 0.70
CA LYS A 177 20.44 13.14 -0.69
C LYS A 177 20.40 11.95 -1.65
N LYS A 178 21.19 10.92 -1.38
CA LYS A 178 21.30 9.69 -2.18
C LYS A 178 21.65 8.50 -1.30
N GLN A 179 21.35 7.31 -1.79
CA GLN A 179 21.72 6.04 -1.13
C GLN A 179 23.24 5.86 -1.15
N VAL A 180 23.78 5.25 -0.10
CA VAL A 180 25.19 4.87 -0.04
C VAL A 180 25.44 3.62 -0.87
N THR A 181 26.54 3.63 -1.61
CA THR A 181 26.95 2.52 -2.48
C THR A 181 28.08 1.70 -1.87
N THR A 182 28.19 0.43 -2.28
CA THR A 182 29.30 -0.46 -1.86
C THR A 182 30.67 0.16 -2.12
N GLY A 183 30.88 0.74 -3.32
CA GLY A 183 32.15 1.33 -3.69
C GLY A 183 32.53 2.56 -2.84
N GLU A 184 31.56 3.37 -2.43
CA GLU A 184 31.80 4.45 -1.47
C GLU A 184 32.31 3.88 -0.14
N VAL A 185 31.59 2.91 0.45
CA VAL A 185 31.98 2.27 1.72
C VAL A 185 33.36 1.63 1.65
N GLU A 186 33.65 0.89 0.59
CA GLU A 186 34.93 0.18 0.43
C GLU A 186 36.10 1.13 0.25
N SER A 187 35.92 2.22 -0.50
CA SER A 187 36.93 3.28 -0.62
C SER A 187 37.28 3.91 0.73
N PHE A 188 36.29 4.15 1.61
CA PHE A 188 36.56 4.66 2.96
C PHE A 188 37.33 3.65 3.82
N LEU A 189 36.98 2.36 3.73
CA LEU A 189 37.67 1.29 4.46
C LEU A 189 39.13 1.13 4.01
N GLU A 190 39.42 1.30 2.73
CA GLU A 190 40.79 1.18 2.19
C GLU A 190 41.66 2.37 2.57
N ASN A 191 41.07 3.56 2.65
CA ASN A 191 41.77 4.79 3.01
C ASN A 191 41.87 5.02 4.53
N ASN A 192 41.35 4.12 5.37
CA ASN A 192 41.23 4.29 6.83
C ASN A 192 40.59 5.64 7.23
N ALA A 193 39.60 6.09 6.44
CA ALA A 193 38.94 7.37 6.62
C ALA A 193 37.57 7.20 7.28
N ASP A 194 37.10 8.24 7.99
CA ASP A 194 35.77 8.25 8.57
C ASP A 194 34.68 8.29 7.50
N PHE A 195 33.77 7.33 7.56
CA PHE A 195 32.66 7.24 6.63
C PHE A 195 31.72 8.45 6.77
N THR A 196 31.53 9.20 5.68
CA THR A 196 30.65 10.37 5.66
C THR A 196 29.41 10.11 4.81
N TYR A 197 28.23 10.20 5.45
CA TYR A 197 26.95 10.07 4.76
C TYR A 197 26.65 11.32 3.90
N PRO A 198 26.01 11.15 2.72
CA PRO A 198 25.61 12.25 1.84
C PRO A 198 24.36 12.96 2.38
N ASP A 199 24.49 13.63 3.52
CA ASP A 199 23.41 14.32 4.22
C ASP A 199 22.87 15.51 3.39
N LEU A 200 21.55 15.66 3.35
CA LEU A 200 20.87 16.77 2.66
C LEU A 200 21.01 18.05 3.47
N LYS A 201 21.54 19.10 2.83
CA LYS A 201 21.75 20.42 3.44
C LYS A 201 21.26 21.55 2.53
N SER A 202 20.83 22.65 3.13
CA SER A 202 20.47 23.90 2.46
C SER A 202 21.02 25.07 3.27
N ASN A 203 21.81 25.97 2.66
CA ASN A 203 22.46 27.09 3.35
C ASN A 203 23.20 26.66 4.64
N ASN A 204 23.95 25.56 4.58
CA ASN A 204 24.65 24.92 5.72
C ASN A 204 23.74 24.40 6.84
N VAL A 205 22.42 24.38 6.65
CA VAL A 205 21.46 23.77 7.58
C VAL A 205 21.08 22.38 7.11
N GLU A 206 21.16 21.41 8.00
CA GLU A 206 20.85 20.00 7.75
C GLU A 206 19.33 19.74 7.73
N ALA A 207 18.87 18.90 6.80
CA ALA A 207 17.48 18.49 6.69
C ALA A 207 17.13 17.43 7.74
N VAL A 208 17.06 17.85 9.01
CA VAL A 208 16.80 16.97 10.15
C VAL A 208 15.30 16.68 10.24
N CYS A 209 14.89 15.42 10.13
CA CYS A 209 13.48 15.02 10.22
C CYS A 209 13.07 14.76 11.67
N CYS A 210 12.16 15.58 12.20
CA CYS A 210 11.73 15.54 13.59
C CYS A 210 10.46 14.70 13.80
N TYR A 211 9.54 14.71 12.83
CA TYR A 211 8.25 14.04 12.94
C TYR A 211 7.84 13.35 11.65
N ILE A 212 7.15 12.24 11.77
CA ILE A 212 6.36 11.62 10.70
C ILE A 212 4.92 11.50 11.18
N GLN A 213 4.00 12.02 10.39
CA GLN A 213 2.56 11.97 10.65
C GLN A 213 1.90 11.01 9.67
N VAL A 214 1.09 10.10 10.20
CA VAL A 214 0.21 9.25 9.41
C VAL A 214 -1.23 9.61 9.76
N SER A 215 -1.99 10.09 8.77
CA SER A 215 -3.37 10.53 8.98
C SER A 215 -4.35 9.47 8.51
N GLY A 216 -5.24 9.06 9.42
CA GLY A 216 -6.51 8.43 9.11
C GLY A 216 -7.59 9.46 8.80
N ARG A 217 -8.86 9.04 8.86
CA ARG A 217 -10.00 9.92 8.68
C ARG A 217 -10.29 10.73 9.95
N VAL A 218 -10.20 10.07 11.11
CA VAL A 218 -10.38 10.69 12.43
C VAL A 218 -9.04 10.71 13.15
N LYS A 219 -8.37 9.56 13.22
CA LYS A 219 -7.15 9.41 14.01
C LYS A 219 -5.93 9.95 13.28
N LYS A 220 -5.00 10.54 14.02
CA LYS A 220 -3.67 10.92 13.53
C LYS A 220 -2.61 10.33 14.44
N SER A 221 -1.66 9.61 13.85
CA SER A 221 -0.51 9.08 14.57
C SER A 221 0.71 9.92 14.25
N ILE A 222 1.41 10.38 15.28
CA ILE A 222 2.63 11.17 15.18
C ILE A 222 3.79 10.36 15.73
N ILE A 223 4.79 10.13 14.90
CA ILE A 223 6.04 9.45 15.22
C ILE A 223 7.10 10.53 15.42
N THR A 224 7.64 10.63 16.63
CA THR A 224 8.66 11.62 16.99
C THR A 224 10.03 10.95 16.98
N LEU A 225 10.96 11.52 16.22
CA LEU A 225 12.34 11.06 16.11
C LEU A 225 13.20 11.89 17.06
N HIS A 226 13.78 11.23 18.07
CA HIS A 226 14.63 11.89 19.07
C HIS A 226 16.07 11.95 18.56
N GLN A 227 16.42 13.08 17.94
CA GLN A 227 17.65 13.25 17.16
C GLN A 227 18.93 12.86 17.92
N LYS A 228 19.02 13.19 19.21
CA LYS A 228 20.23 12.91 20.01
C LYS A 228 20.39 11.43 20.42
N THR A 229 19.29 10.67 20.49
CA THR A 229 19.30 9.34 21.13
C THR A 229 18.92 8.20 20.19
N GLY A 230 18.47 8.52 18.98
CA GLY A 230 17.95 7.54 18.02
C GLY A 230 16.67 6.85 18.52
N LYS A 231 16.06 7.32 19.62
CA LYS A 231 14.81 6.78 20.15
C LYS A 231 13.64 7.28 19.31
N VAL A 232 12.58 6.48 19.25
CA VAL A 232 11.34 6.84 18.58
C VAL A 232 10.15 6.64 19.50
N THR A 233 9.29 7.65 19.57
CA THR A 233 8.03 7.59 20.31
C THR A 233 6.87 7.79 19.36
N MET A 234 5.71 7.21 19.68
CA MET A 234 4.50 7.38 18.88
C MET A 234 3.35 7.80 19.78
N SER A 235 2.66 8.87 19.41
CA SER A 235 1.38 9.28 19.99
C SER A 235 0.28 9.15 18.94
N THR A 236 -0.96 8.93 19.38
CA THR A 236 -2.12 8.93 18.48
C THR A 236 -3.19 9.81 19.08
N THR A 237 -3.66 10.77 18.30
CA THR A 237 -4.76 11.67 18.65
C THR A 237 -6.02 11.27 17.88
N ILE A 238 -7.18 11.59 18.44
CA ILE A 238 -8.51 11.40 17.86
C ILE A 238 -9.07 12.78 17.52
#